data_AF-A0A257AAA2-F1
#
_entry.id   AF-A0A257AAA2-F1
#
_cell.length_a   1.000
_cell.length_b   1.000
_cell.length_c   1.000
_cell.angle_alpha   90.00
_cell.angle_beta   90.00
_cell.angle_gamma   90.00
#
_symmetry.space_group_name_H-M   'P 1'
#
loop_
_entity.id
_entity.type
_entity.pdbx_description
1 polymer ?
#
loop_
_entity_poly.entity_id
_entity_poly.type
_entity_poly.pdbx_seq_one_letter_code
_entity_poly.pdbx_strand_id
1 'polypeptide(L)'
;MIFDDEKRRRKEAEEFEKIVKEMEKIIEEAFRSAFNMQPFVKGFSLRIDESGKAELKEFGKSEETMEDIIEDENKVYVTVELPDAQEKDIKVRIVKDFLEIRTKNELKEIKLPCNVKKKVRKTFKNGILDIELEKA
;
A
#
# COMPACT_ATOMS: atom_id res chain seq x y z
N MET A 1 31.75 31.62 -28.90
CA MET A 1 30.40 31.05 -28.67
C MET A 1 30.33 30.06 -27.50
N ILE A 2 31.42 29.77 -26.77
CA ILE A 2 31.42 28.82 -25.62
C ILE A 2 30.91 29.46 -24.31
N PHE A 3 31.15 30.76 -24.11
CA PHE A 3 30.76 31.48 -22.88
C PHE A 3 29.25 31.69 -22.70
N ASP A 4 28.47 31.73 -23.79
CA ASP A 4 27.00 31.87 -23.71
C ASP A 4 26.32 30.56 -23.32
N ASP A 5 26.91 29.42 -23.72
CA ASP A 5 26.35 28.08 -23.47
C ASP A 5 26.50 27.68 -22.00
N GLU A 6 27.64 28.01 -21.39
CA GLU A 6 27.93 27.76 -19.97
C GLU A 6 27.03 28.61 -19.05
N LYS A 7 26.76 29.86 -19.45
CA LYS A 7 25.88 30.76 -18.71
C LYS A 7 24.41 30.32 -18.78
N ARG A 8 24.00 29.72 -19.90
CA ARG A 8 22.65 29.18 -20.11
C ARG A 8 22.40 27.93 -19.27
N ARG A 9 23.31 26.96 -19.30
CA ARG A 9 23.23 25.75 -18.47
C ARG A 9 23.19 26.04 -16.98
N ARG A 10 23.97 27.05 -16.55
CA ARG A 10 23.98 27.49 -15.14
C ARG A 10 22.62 28.03 -14.69
N LYS A 11 21.95 28.79 -15.58
CA LYS A 11 20.61 29.34 -15.30
C LYS A 11 19.53 28.25 -15.25
N GLU A 12 19.61 27.27 -16.15
CA GLU A 12 18.69 26.12 -16.17
C GLU A 12 18.85 25.22 -14.93
N ALA A 13 20.09 25.01 -14.48
CA ALA A 13 20.36 24.28 -13.24
C ALA A 13 19.81 25.00 -12.00
N GLU A 14 19.96 26.33 -11.93
CA GLU A 14 19.40 27.15 -10.84
C GLU A 14 17.87 27.15 -10.84
N GLU A 15 17.22 27.08 -12.00
CA GLU A 15 15.77 26.96 -12.11
C GLU A 15 15.28 25.56 -11.69
N PHE A 16 16.00 24.50 -12.09
CA PHE A 16 15.70 23.13 -11.66
C PHE A 16 15.85 22.95 -10.14
N GLU A 17 16.92 23.49 -9.56
CA GLU A 17 17.17 23.43 -8.12
C GLU A 17 16.04 24.09 -7.30
N LYS A 18 15.48 25.20 -7.81
CA LYS A 18 14.31 25.85 -7.20
C LYS A 18 13.07 24.96 -7.22
N ILE A 19 12.80 24.31 -8.35
CA ILE A 19 11.65 23.41 -8.51
C ILE A 19 11.78 22.22 -7.55
N VAL A 20 12.95 21.61 -7.47
CA VAL A 20 13.21 20.48 -6.54
C VAL A 20 12.99 20.92 -5.09
N LYS A 21 13.50 22.09 -4.71
CA LYS A 21 13.36 22.61 -3.35
C LYS A 21 11.90 22.96 -2.98
N GLU A 22 11.10 23.40 -3.94
CA GLU A 22 9.66 23.61 -3.74
C GLU A 22 8.92 22.27 -3.59
N MET A 23 9.26 21.26 -4.40
CA MET A 23 8.71 19.92 -4.25
C MET A 23 9.06 19.28 -2.90
N GLU A 24 10.29 19.43 -2.43
CA GLU A 24 10.72 18.95 -1.11
C GLU A 24 9.86 19.52 0.01
N LYS A 25 9.55 20.83 -0.02
CA LYS A 25 8.69 21.47 0.96
C LYS A 25 7.26 20.93 0.92
N ILE A 26 6.69 20.76 -0.26
CA ILE A 26 5.34 20.21 -0.43
C ILE A 26 5.27 18.78 0.14
N ILE A 27 6.30 17.97 -0.12
CA ILE A 27 6.41 16.60 0.41
C ILE A 27 6.56 16.63 1.93
N GLU A 28 7.40 17.51 2.48
CA GLU A 28 7.60 17.64 3.92
C GLU A 28 6.31 18.08 4.64
N GLU A 29 5.58 19.05 4.07
CA GLU A 29 4.29 19.52 4.59
C GLU A 29 3.21 18.43 4.52
N ALA A 30 3.15 17.68 3.43
CA ALA A 30 2.26 16.54 3.28
C ALA A 30 2.58 15.42 4.28
N PHE A 31 3.87 15.13 4.49
CA PHE A 31 4.34 14.12 5.45
C PHE A 31 4.04 14.52 6.90
N ARG A 32 4.27 15.79 7.26
CA ARG A 32 3.89 16.34 8.57
C ARG A 32 2.38 16.30 8.80
N SER A 33 1.58 16.52 7.76
CA SER A 33 0.11 16.45 7.83
C SER A 33 -0.41 15.01 7.92
N ALA A 34 0.35 14.04 7.43
CA ALA A 34 0.02 12.61 7.45
C ALA A 34 0.40 11.89 8.75
N PHE A 35 0.95 12.56 9.76
CA PHE A 35 1.47 11.93 11.00
C PHE A 35 0.41 11.18 11.85
N ASN A 36 -0.88 11.28 11.51
CA ASN A 36 -1.98 10.52 12.10
C ASN A 36 -2.68 9.53 11.13
N MET A 37 -2.13 9.31 9.93
CA MET A 37 -2.68 8.43 8.91
C MET A 37 -1.60 7.41 8.50
N GLN A 38 -1.95 6.13 8.52
CA GLN A 38 -1.06 5.01 8.18
C GLN A 38 -0.37 5.26 6.80
N PRO A 39 0.96 5.10 6.67
CA PRO A 39 1.71 5.59 5.52
C PRO A 39 1.60 4.65 4.30
N PHE A 40 0.63 4.90 3.41
CA PHE A 40 0.62 4.32 2.08
C PHE A 40 1.72 4.97 1.20
N VAL A 41 2.85 4.30 0.99
CA VAL A 41 3.92 4.83 0.11
C VAL A 41 3.70 4.34 -1.33
N LYS A 42 2.94 5.10 -2.11
CA LYS A 42 2.94 4.98 -3.57
C LYS A 42 4.01 5.91 -4.15
N GLY A 43 5.18 5.35 -4.46
CA GLY A 43 6.29 6.11 -5.06
C GLY A 43 6.17 6.24 -6.58
N PHE A 44 6.84 7.24 -7.13
CA PHE A 44 6.93 7.49 -8.56
C PHE A 44 8.39 7.83 -8.90
N SER A 45 8.93 7.22 -9.95
CA SER A 45 10.24 7.54 -10.55
C SER A 45 9.97 8.37 -11.78
N LEU A 46 10.45 9.60 -11.79
CA LEU A 46 10.52 10.39 -13.01
C LEU A 46 11.94 10.28 -13.56
N ARG A 47 12.11 9.74 -14.76
CA ARG A 47 13.37 9.76 -15.50
C ARG A 47 13.20 10.62 -16.73
N ILE A 48 14.04 11.63 -16.88
CA ILE A 48 14.07 12.47 -18.06
C ILE A 48 15.30 12.05 -18.86
N ASP A 49 15.10 11.62 -20.10
CA ASP A 49 16.20 11.25 -20.99
C ASP A 49 16.87 12.48 -21.64
N GLU A 50 17.97 12.27 -22.35
CA GLU A 50 18.73 13.33 -23.04
C GLU A 50 17.91 14.07 -24.12
N SER A 51 16.75 13.54 -24.52
CA SER A 51 15.82 14.15 -25.47
C SER A 51 14.73 14.99 -24.79
N GLY A 52 14.72 15.04 -23.46
CA GLY A 52 13.70 15.74 -22.67
C GLY A 52 12.40 14.95 -22.52
N LYS A 53 12.36 13.68 -22.92
CA LYS A 53 11.18 12.83 -22.68
C LYS A 53 11.20 12.36 -21.24
N ALA A 54 10.12 12.69 -20.53
CA ALA A 54 9.88 12.24 -19.18
C ALA A 54 9.19 10.87 -19.20
N GLU A 55 9.89 9.86 -18.68
CA GLU A 55 9.32 8.55 -18.35
C GLU A 55 8.92 8.55 -16.86
N LEU A 56 7.60 8.49 -16.61
CA LEU A 56 7.07 8.27 -15.28
C LEU A 56 6.91 6.76 -15.06
N LYS A 57 7.62 6.20 -14.08
CA LYS A 57 7.44 4.82 -13.61
C LYS A 57 6.89 4.85 -12.21
N GLU A 58 5.68 4.34 -12.02
CA GLU A 58 5.16 4.10 -10.68
C GLU A 58 5.97 2.97 -10.01
N PHE A 59 6.44 3.17 -8.79
CA PHE A 59 7.02 2.11 -7.99
C PHE A 59 6.70 2.34 -6.52
N GLY A 60 6.14 1.34 -5.89
CA GLY A 60 5.72 1.41 -4.52
C GLY A 60 5.15 0.06 -4.21
N LYS A 61 5.68 -0.56 -3.17
CA LYS A 61 5.04 -1.70 -2.56
C LYS A 61 3.74 -1.13 -2.00
N SER A 62 2.59 -1.47 -2.59
CA SER A 62 1.34 -1.45 -1.83
C SER A 62 1.70 -2.08 -0.49
N GLU A 63 1.40 -1.43 0.64
CA GLU A 63 1.67 -2.01 1.95
C GLU A 63 1.43 -3.51 1.84
N GLU A 64 2.49 -4.31 1.97
CA GLU A 64 2.30 -5.75 2.08
C GLU A 64 1.57 -5.89 3.40
N THR A 65 0.24 -5.86 3.32
CA THR A 65 -0.59 -6.39 4.36
C THR A 65 -0.01 -7.76 4.67
N MET A 66 0.29 -8.03 5.94
CA MET A 66 0.77 -9.32 6.42
C MET A 66 -0.37 -10.35 6.39
N GLU A 67 -0.99 -10.46 5.21
CA GLU A 67 -2.17 -11.23 4.90
C GLU A 67 -1.74 -12.21 3.82
N ASP A 68 -1.60 -13.47 4.20
CA ASP A 68 -1.29 -14.53 3.25
C ASP A 68 -2.59 -15.14 2.76
N ILE A 69 -2.75 -15.27 1.45
CA ILE A 69 -3.92 -15.88 0.80
C ILE A 69 -3.44 -17.04 -0.05
N ILE A 70 -3.81 -18.25 0.36
CA ILE A 70 -3.48 -19.49 -0.34
C ILE A 70 -4.77 -20.14 -0.83
N GLU A 71 -4.75 -20.63 -2.06
CA GLU A 71 -5.90 -21.31 -2.67
C GLU A 71 -5.57 -22.75 -3.02
N ASP A 72 -6.48 -23.64 -2.68
CA ASP A 72 -6.54 -25.01 -3.21
C ASP A 72 -7.72 -25.14 -4.19
N GLU A 73 -7.95 -26.35 -4.71
CA GLU A 73 -9.06 -26.64 -5.62
C GLU A 73 -10.43 -26.25 -5.04
N ASN A 74 -10.65 -26.47 -3.75
CA ASN A 74 -11.96 -26.33 -3.10
C ASN A 74 -12.01 -25.27 -2.00
N LYS A 75 -10.86 -24.69 -1.62
CA LYS A 75 -10.73 -23.85 -0.43
C LYS A 75 -9.85 -22.63 -0.66
N VAL A 76 -10.11 -21.60 0.13
CA VAL A 76 -9.26 -20.40 0.29
C VAL A 76 -8.86 -20.32 1.75
N TYR A 77 -7.56 -20.15 1.98
CA TYR A 77 -6.94 -19.97 3.28
C TYR A 77 -6.47 -18.54 3.40
N VAL A 78 -6.81 -17.88 4.50
CA VAL A 78 -6.38 -16.50 4.78
C VAL A 78 -5.74 -16.46 6.16
N THR A 79 -4.49 -16.02 6.23
CA THR A 79 -3.75 -15.86 7.50
C THR A 79 -3.47 -14.38 7.72
N VAL A 80 -3.83 -13.85 8.90
CA VAL A 80 -3.73 -12.42 9.22
C VAL A 80 -3.11 -12.21 10.58
N GLU A 81 -2.11 -11.33 10.66
CA GLU A 81 -1.55 -10.88 11.94
C GLU A 81 -2.45 -9.83 12.61
N LEU A 82 -2.74 -10.07 13.89
CA LEU A 82 -3.56 -9.26 14.80
C LEU A 82 -2.95 -9.32 16.22
N PRO A 83 -1.74 -8.75 16.45
CA PRO A 83 -0.99 -8.93 17.69
C PRO A 83 -1.71 -8.38 18.94
N ASP A 84 -2.49 -7.31 18.78
CA ASP A 84 -3.20 -6.63 19.87
C ASP A 84 -4.66 -7.08 20.03
N ALA A 85 -5.10 -8.07 19.24
CA ALA A 85 -6.49 -8.53 19.27
C ALA A 85 -6.75 -9.57 20.35
N GLN A 86 -7.91 -9.48 21.00
CA GLN A 86 -8.45 -10.56 21.82
C GLN A 86 -9.44 -11.37 20.98
N GLU A 87 -9.40 -12.70 21.06
CA GLU A 87 -10.25 -13.59 20.25
C GLU A 87 -11.74 -13.22 20.28
N LYS A 88 -12.25 -12.89 21.48
CA LYS A 88 -13.65 -12.48 21.72
C LYS A 88 -14.06 -11.21 20.97
N ASP A 89 -13.11 -10.37 20.61
CA ASP A 89 -13.33 -9.08 19.95
C ASP A 89 -13.17 -9.18 18.42
N ILE A 90 -12.70 -10.32 17.89
CA ILE A 90 -12.50 -10.55 16.45
C ILE A 90 -13.82 -10.97 15.78
N LYS A 91 -14.36 -10.08 14.95
CA LYS A 91 -15.53 -10.33 14.10
C LYS A 91 -15.07 -10.55 12.66
N VAL A 92 -15.54 -11.63 12.06
CA VAL A 92 -15.20 -12.01 10.68
C VAL A 92 -16.49 -12.16 9.88
N ARG A 93 -16.55 -11.54 8.70
CA ARG A 93 -17.72 -11.57 7.81
C ARG A 93 -17.30 -11.64 6.36
N ILE A 94 -18.14 -12.25 5.53
CA ILE A 94 -18.02 -12.20 4.07
C ILE A 94 -19.03 -11.18 3.55
N VAL A 95 -18.53 -10.17 2.83
CA VAL A 95 -19.34 -9.11 2.22
C VAL A 95 -19.00 -9.08 0.74
N LYS A 96 -19.91 -9.59 -0.10
CA LYS A 96 -19.67 -9.79 -1.54
C LYS A 96 -18.39 -10.63 -1.75
N ASP A 97 -17.35 -10.01 -2.32
CA ASP A 97 -16.09 -10.63 -2.69
C ASP A 97 -14.98 -10.29 -1.69
N PHE A 98 -15.34 -9.79 -0.49
CA PHE A 98 -14.41 -9.37 0.55
C PHE A 98 -14.61 -10.16 1.84
N LEU A 99 -13.50 -10.46 2.50
CA LEU A 99 -13.42 -10.91 3.88
C LEU A 99 -13.17 -9.69 4.77
N GLU A 100 -14.17 -9.31 5.55
CA GLU A 100 -14.10 -8.23 6.53
C GLU A 100 -13.69 -8.80 7.89
N ILE A 101 -12.60 -8.29 8.45
CA ILE A 101 -12.11 -8.64 9.78
C ILE A 101 -12.10 -7.36 10.62
N ARG A 102 -12.90 -7.35 11.69
CA ARG A 102 -13.05 -6.22 12.58
C ARG A 102 -12.61 -6.58 13.98
N THR A 103 -11.72 -5.76 14.54
CA THR A 103 -11.31 -5.82 15.95
C THR A 103 -11.81 -4.56 16.68
N LYS A 104 -11.29 -4.28 17.88
CA LYS A 104 -11.58 -3.03 18.59
C LYS A 104 -10.91 -1.82 17.95
N ASN A 105 -9.71 -2.01 17.41
CA ASN A 105 -8.83 -0.94 16.98
C ASN A 105 -8.73 -0.82 15.47
N GLU A 106 -9.12 -1.87 14.72
CA GLU A 106 -8.94 -1.91 13.27
C GLU A 106 -10.12 -2.56 12.52
N LEU A 107 -10.18 -2.25 11.22
CA LEU A 107 -11.02 -2.89 10.23
C LEU A 107 -10.13 -3.25 9.03
N LYS A 108 -10.01 -4.53 8.72
CA LYS A 108 -9.31 -5.05 7.54
C LYS A 108 -10.33 -5.59 6.54
N GLU A 109 -10.16 -5.24 5.28
CA GLU A 109 -10.98 -5.74 4.17
C GLU A 109 -10.07 -6.43 3.16
N ILE A 110 -10.18 -7.75 3.06
CA ILE A 110 -9.31 -8.58 2.24
C ILE A 110 -10.11 -9.03 1.01
N LYS A 111 -9.63 -8.69 -0.18
CA LYS A 111 -10.26 -9.12 -1.43
C LYS A 111 -10.04 -10.61 -1.62
N LEU A 112 -11.13 -11.37 -1.75
CA LEU A 112 -11.06 -12.80 -2.01
C LEU A 112 -10.82 -13.06 -3.51
N PRO A 113 -10.04 -14.09 -3.84
CA PRO A 113 -9.75 -14.43 -5.23
C PRO A 113 -10.95 -15.03 -5.97
N CYS A 114 -11.93 -15.55 -5.23
CA CYS A 114 -13.15 -16.14 -5.77
C CYS A 114 -14.32 -16.03 -4.79
N ASN A 115 -15.50 -16.37 -5.28
CA ASN A 115 -16.68 -16.51 -4.44
C ASN A 115 -16.50 -17.67 -3.46
N VAL A 116 -16.92 -17.45 -2.21
CA VAL A 116 -16.85 -18.43 -1.14
C VAL A 116 -18.22 -18.61 -0.48
N LYS A 117 -18.42 -19.75 0.19
CA LYS A 117 -19.58 -19.97 1.04
C LYS A 117 -19.53 -19.06 2.25
N LYS A 118 -20.70 -18.71 2.80
CA LYS A 118 -20.82 -17.87 4.01
C LYS A 118 -20.28 -18.53 5.29
N LYS A 119 -20.05 -19.84 5.27
CA LYS A 119 -19.55 -20.58 6.43
C LYS A 119 -18.04 -20.35 6.55
N VAL A 120 -17.63 -19.79 7.68
CA VAL A 120 -16.23 -19.48 8.00
C VAL A 120 -15.75 -20.41 9.11
N ARG A 121 -14.60 -21.07 8.90
CA ARG A 121 -13.84 -21.72 9.98
C ARG A 121 -12.68 -20.80 10.32
N LYS A 122 -12.46 -20.53 11.62
CA LYS A 122 -11.38 -19.65 12.07
C LYS A 122 -10.67 -20.21 13.30
N THR A 123 -9.37 -19.95 13.41
CA THR A 123 -8.53 -20.25 14.57
C THR A 123 -7.73 -19.01 14.91
N PHE A 124 -7.62 -18.66 16.18
CA PHE A 124 -6.78 -17.55 16.63
C PHE A 124 -5.79 -18.03 17.69
N LYS A 125 -4.49 -17.81 17.44
CA LYS A 125 -3.43 -18.22 18.37
C LYS A 125 -2.24 -17.28 18.26
N ASN A 126 -1.75 -16.81 19.41
CA ASN A 126 -0.54 -15.97 19.51
C ASN A 126 -0.57 -14.74 18.57
N GLY A 127 -1.72 -14.08 18.43
CA GLY A 127 -1.85 -12.91 17.55
C GLY A 127 -2.02 -13.24 16.07
N ILE A 128 -2.16 -14.51 15.69
CA ILE A 128 -2.39 -14.93 14.30
C ILE A 128 -3.81 -15.47 14.16
N LEU A 129 -4.54 -14.96 13.17
CA LEU A 129 -5.87 -15.41 12.77
C LEU A 129 -5.78 -16.20 11.47
N ASP A 130 -6.05 -17.50 11.54
CA ASP A 130 -6.18 -18.38 10.39
C ASP A 130 -7.65 -18.59 10.05
N ILE A 131 -8.00 -18.40 8.78
CA ILE A 131 -9.36 -18.54 8.25
C ILE A 131 -9.37 -19.54 7.10
N GLU A 132 -10.29 -20.49 7.14
CA GLU A 132 -10.58 -21.44 6.07
C GLU A 132 -11.99 -21.16 5.50
N LEU A 133 -12.05 -20.96 4.19
CA LEU A 133 -13.27 -20.70 3.42
C LEU A 133 -13.44 -21.75 2.33
N GLU A 134 -14.65 -22.30 2.19
CA GLU A 134 -14.98 -23.18 1.06
C GLU A 134 -15.36 -22.34 -0.15
N LYS A 135 -14.83 -22.69 -1.33
CA LYS A 135 -15.24 -22.07 -2.61
C LYS A 135 -16.73 -22.36 -2.87
N ALA A 136 -17.42 -21.40 -3.51
CA ALA A 136 -18.85 -21.46 -3.80
C ALA A 136 -19.16 -22.35 -5.01
#